data_AF-A0A8S0QJV6-F1
#
_entry.id   AF-A0A8S0QJV6-F1
#
_cell.length_a   1.000
_cell.length_b   1.000
_cell.length_c   1.000
_cell.angle_alpha   90.00
_cell.angle_beta   90.00
_cell.angle_gamma   90.00
#
_symmetry.space_group_name_H-M   'P 1'
#
loop_
_entity.id
_entity.type
_entity.pdbx_description
1 polymer ?
#
loop_
_entity_poly.entity_id
_entity_poly.type
_entity_poly.pdbx_seq_one_letter_code
_entity_poly.pdbx_strand_id
1 'polypeptide(L)'
;MEAEKSREKEELISQELNKLDRRIEELTSELSEEKSLTTTLRIDLGNQERRNETFKEVINKFYDIRQRCIKNFADTSWEDKCESLLHDSPEMWSFQSDNEPSTSNYISDLEAEVKTLSNCMDNLQNKLQLGLEIETHLKKKVSELEKKKILSEKKIKKEISALHYYHSQCRNNITNLLDEGYSEIKSIIDVVEEKTRQREMSEEQNLKSSPLEDVKLQVNELRDNTITGSGQDSITKRSDPGFSPTITMGTGDTSEALSQALQEKVAALLLMSQQEERHLLESNVNASLQKKVEELQRNLLQVTNEKVKALLELAELKQEHHMLQERISQDMKKGKHLVETEEGRTIQEKDGRIKNLLKRTYLRNWVVGYDGNHAEAHVNHEGNFTDRKSNYNMDFARMKIENATLRESLDSMEHLTTSVHRLRISLLKVKESASADGTNISLLEALDQIVSEAKLIKTALSSSLPISWSGETDKSYGDSPEEDVDNAVTKPSSQKVDFVSAAGFEMVELLIFAAQELKDLMSNKDQRNGD
;
A
#
# COMPACT_ATOMS: atom_id res chain seq x y z
N MET A 1 -21.13 -39.93 -124.48
CA MET A 1 -19.92 -40.64 -124.00
C MET A 1 -19.06 -39.80 -123.07
N GLU A 2 -18.48 -38.66 -123.49
CA GLU A 2 -17.58 -37.90 -122.60
C GLU A 2 -18.28 -37.29 -121.37
N ALA A 3 -19.46 -36.68 -121.55
CA ALA A 3 -20.28 -36.17 -120.44
C ALA A 3 -20.73 -37.29 -119.46
N GLU A 4 -20.97 -38.49 -119.97
CA GLU A 4 -21.38 -39.64 -119.17
C GLU A 4 -20.23 -40.20 -118.34
N LYS A 5 -19.02 -40.28 -118.92
CA LYS A 5 -17.78 -40.62 -118.22
C LYS A 5 -17.40 -39.58 -117.16
N SER A 6 -17.71 -38.31 -117.39
CA SER A 6 -17.53 -37.25 -116.37
C SER A 6 -18.52 -37.42 -115.22
N ARG A 7 -19.79 -37.75 -115.51
CA ARG A 7 -20.81 -38.02 -114.50
C ARG A 7 -20.49 -39.24 -113.63
N GLU A 8 -20.03 -40.35 -114.23
CA GLU A 8 -19.59 -41.54 -113.49
C GLU A 8 -18.40 -41.23 -112.57
N LYS A 9 -17.45 -40.41 -113.03
CA LYS A 9 -16.33 -39.96 -112.19
C LYS A 9 -16.79 -39.08 -111.03
N GLU A 10 -17.75 -38.18 -111.28
CA GLU A 10 -18.33 -37.32 -110.24
C GLU A 10 -19.11 -38.13 -109.19
N GLU A 11 -19.84 -39.16 -109.60
CA GLU A 11 -20.52 -40.07 -108.69
C GLU A 11 -19.54 -40.91 -107.85
N LEU A 12 -18.45 -41.41 -108.47
CA LEU A 12 -17.37 -42.08 -107.74
C LEU A 12 -16.69 -41.15 -106.72
N ILE A 13 -16.41 -39.91 -107.09
CA ILE A 13 -15.85 -38.89 -106.18
C ILE A 13 -16.83 -38.61 -105.04
N SER A 14 -18.13 -38.50 -105.32
CA SER A 14 -19.16 -38.29 -104.30
C SER A 14 -19.27 -39.46 -103.32
N GLN A 15 -19.13 -40.71 -103.81
CA GLN A 15 -19.10 -41.89 -102.96
C GLN A 15 -17.86 -41.93 -102.07
N GLU A 16 -16.68 -41.60 -102.59
CA GLU A 16 -15.46 -41.51 -101.79
C GLU A 16 -15.51 -40.37 -100.76
N LEU A 17 -16.08 -39.22 -101.14
CA LEU A 17 -16.29 -38.09 -100.23
C LEU A 17 -17.25 -38.47 -99.08
N ASN A 18 -18.35 -39.17 -99.38
CA ASN A 18 -19.26 -39.69 -98.35
C ASN A 18 -18.64 -40.76 -97.43
N LYS A 19 -17.65 -41.53 -97.91
CA LYS A 19 -16.88 -42.46 -97.06
C LYS A 19 -15.92 -41.68 -96.15
N LEU A 20 -15.28 -40.66 -96.69
CA LEU A 20 -14.36 -39.79 -95.95
C LEU A 20 -15.10 -38.99 -94.88
N ASP A 21 -16.27 -38.44 -95.18
CA ASP A 21 -17.12 -37.71 -94.23
C ASP A 21 -17.57 -38.62 -93.07
N ARG A 22 -18.02 -39.84 -93.37
CA ARG A 22 -18.34 -40.83 -92.31
C ARG A 22 -17.14 -41.15 -91.43
N ARG A 23 -15.94 -41.27 -92.03
CA ARG A 23 -14.73 -41.52 -91.24
C ARG A 23 -14.34 -40.31 -90.38
N ILE A 24 -14.57 -39.10 -90.85
CA ILE A 24 -14.38 -37.88 -90.06
C ILE A 24 -15.37 -37.83 -88.91
N GLU A 25 -16.65 -38.16 -89.12
CA GLU A 25 -17.66 -38.23 -88.06
C GLU A 25 -17.29 -39.26 -86.98
N GLU A 26 -16.87 -40.47 -87.38
CA GLU A 26 -16.38 -41.51 -86.46
C GLU A 26 -15.20 -41.02 -85.63
N LEU A 27 -14.16 -40.48 -86.27
CA LEU A 27 -12.98 -39.95 -85.57
C LEU A 27 -13.32 -38.76 -84.67
N THR A 28 -14.29 -37.94 -85.06
CA THR A 28 -14.78 -36.83 -84.25
C THR A 28 -15.52 -37.34 -83.01
N SER A 29 -16.30 -38.42 -83.15
CA SER A 29 -16.96 -39.11 -82.02
C SER A 29 -15.92 -39.72 -81.08
N GLU A 30 -14.96 -40.49 -81.59
CA GLU A 30 -13.88 -41.09 -80.81
C GLU A 30 -13.05 -40.02 -80.05
N LEU A 31 -12.69 -38.92 -80.73
CA LEU A 31 -12.00 -37.80 -80.11
C LEU A 31 -12.84 -37.12 -79.01
N SER A 32 -14.15 -37.04 -79.18
CA SER A 32 -15.06 -36.48 -78.17
C SER A 32 -15.16 -37.39 -76.93
N GLU A 33 -15.20 -38.71 -77.14
CA GLU A 33 -15.19 -39.72 -76.07
C GLU A 33 -13.85 -39.69 -75.32
N GLU A 34 -12.72 -39.66 -76.02
CA GLU A 34 -11.39 -39.58 -75.42
C GLU A 34 -11.22 -38.29 -74.59
N LYS A 35 -11.74 -37.15 -75.08
CA LYS A 35 -11.79 -35.90 -74.32
C LYS A 35 -12.62 -36.06 -73.04
N SER A 36 -13.75 -36.76 -73.09
CA SER A 36 -14.61 -37.00 -71.92
C SER A 36 -13.96 -37.92 -70.89
N LEU A 37 -13.20 -38.93 -71.34
CA LEU A 37 -12.41 -39.80 -70.45
C LEU A 37 -11.27 -39.01 -69.81
N THR A 38 -10.57 -38.19 -70.59
CA THR A 38 -9.48 -37.35 -70.10
C THR A 38 -9.95 -36.33 -69.05
N THR A 39 -11.11 -35.71 -69.24
CA THR A 39 -11.69 -34.80 -68.24
C THR A 39 -12.07 -35.54 -66.96
N THR A 40 -12.65 -36.74 -67.09
CA THR A 40 -13.01 -37.60 -65.94
C THR A 40 -11.77 -37.97 -65.12
N LEU A 41 -10.70 -38.46 -65.77
CA LEU A 41 -9.45 -38.81 -65.11
C LEU A 41 -8.80 -37.60 -64.42
N ARG A 42 -8.89 -36.41 -65.01
CA ARG A 42 -8.36 -35.18 -64.39
C ARG A 42 -9.15 -34.80 -63.12
N ILE A 43 -10.47 -34.97 -63.14
CA ILE A 43 -11.31 -34.74 -61.95
C ILE A 43 -10.97 -35.75 -60.86
N ASP A 44 -10.81 -37.02 -61.21
CA ASP A 44 -10.47 -38.08 -60.27
C ASP A 44 -9.08 -37.90 -59.65
N LEU A 45 -8.09 -37.48 -60.44
CA LEU A 45 -6.77 -37.14 -59.93
C LEU A 45 -6.85 -36.02 -58.88
N GLY A 46 -7.57 -34.94 -59.19
CA GLY A 46 -7.77 -33.84 -58.24
C GLY A 46 -8.59 -34.23 -56.99
N ASN A 47 -9.52 -35.19 -57.12
CA ASN A 47 -10.21 -35.78 -55.98
C ASN A 47 -9.23 -36.58 -55.09
N GLN A 48 -8.35 -37.38 -55.68
CA GLN A 48 -7.36 -38.16 -54.93
C GLN A 48 -6.32 -37.27 -54.24
N GLU A 49 -5.84 -36.22 -54.91
CA GLU A 49 -4.93 -35.23 -54.30
C GLU A 49 -5.54 -34.58 -53.06
N ARG A 50 -6.83 -34.20 -53.12
CA ARG A 50 -7.55 -33.67 -51.95
C ARG A 50 -7.65 -34.68 -50.81
N ARG A 51 -7.98 -35.94 -51.10
CA ARG A 51 -8.03 -37.00 -50.07
C ARG A 51 -6.66 -37.25 -49.45
N ASN A 52 -5.60 -37.26 -50.27
CA ASN A 52 -4.23 -37.40 -49.79
C ASN A 52 -3.84 -36.28 -48.83
N GLU A 53 -4.26 -35.04 -49.11
CA GLU A 53 -4.01 -33.93 -48.19
C GLU A 53 -4.76 -34.10 -46.86
N THR A 54 -6.03 -34.54 -46.91
CA THR A 54 -6.77 -34.90 -45.69
C THR A 54 -6.08 -36.02 -44.90
N PHE A 55 -5.57 -37.06 -45.57
CA PHE A 55 -4.83 -38.13 -44.90
C PHE A 55 -3.54 -37.63 -44.26
N LYS A 56 -2.80 -36.72 -44.92
CA LYS A 56 -1.61 -36.09 -44.32
C LYS A 56 -1.95 -35.29 -43.06
N GLU A 57 -3.03 -34.51 -43.08
CA GLU A 57 -3.48 -33.78 -41.90
C GLU A 57 -3.83 -34.72 -40.75
N VAL A 58 -4.55 -35.80 -41.04
CA VAL A 58 -4.91 -36.82 -40.05
C VAL A 58 -3.67 -37.49 -39.45
N ILE A 59 -2.73 -37.92 -40.30
CA ILE A 59 -1.46 -38.54 -39.87
C ILE A 59 -0.66 -37.58 -38.99
N ASN A 60 -0.56 -36.30 -39.37
CA ASN A 60 0.12 -35.29 -38.56
C ASN A 60 -0.55 -35.13 -37.19
N LYS A 61 -1.89 -35.07 -37.11
CA LYS A 61 -2.61 -34.98 -35.83
C LYS A 61 -2.33 -36.18 -34.92
N PHE A 62 -2.38 -37.40 -35.46
CA PHE A 62 -2.06 -38.60 -34.68
C PHE A 62 -0.61 -38.62 -34.23
N TYR A 63 0.32 -38.25 -35.11
CA TYR A 63 1.73 -38.14 -34.77
C TYR A 63 1.98 -37.10 -33.67
N ASP A 64 1.32 -35.94 -33.71
CA ASP A 64 1.40 -34.91 -32.68
C ASP A 64 0.89 -35.41 -31.32
N ILE A 65 -0.22 -36.17 -31.31
CA ILE A 65 -0.75 -36.79 -30.09
C ILE A 65 0.29 -37.76 -29.51
N ARG A 66 0.84 -38.63 -30.35
CA ARG A 66 1.90 -39.55 -29.95
C ARG A 66 3.13 -38.82 -29.39
N GLN A 67 3.61 -37.78 -30.06
CA GLN A 67 4.77 -37.01 -29.60
C GLN A 67 4.52 -36.36 -28.23
N ARG A 68 3.31 -35.85 -27.98
CA ARG A 68 2.92 -35.31 -26.68
C ARG A 68 2.94 -36.36 -25.58
N CYS A 69 2.51 -37.59 -25.88
CA CYS A 69 2.56 -38.71 -24.94
C CYS A 69 4.00 -39.14 -24.63
N ILE A 70 4.88 -39.17 -25.63
CA ILE A 70 6.27 -39.64 -25.51
C ILE A 70 7.26 -38.52 -25.11
N LYS A 71 6.83 -37.25 -25.13
CA LYS A 71 7.64 -36.03 -24.90
C LYS A 71 8.89 -35.96 -25.80
N ASN A 72 8.82 -36.54 -27.00
CA ASN A 72 9.89 -36.50 -27.99
C ASN A 72 9.43 -35.67 -29.19
N PHE A 73 10.17 -34.59 -29.48
CA PHE A 73 9.84 -33.64 -30.54
C PHE A 73 10.95 -33.66 -31.59
N ALA A 74 10.91 -34.65 -32.48
CA ALA A 74 11.77 -34.72 -33.65
C ALA A 74 10.94 -34.33 -34.88
N ASP A 75 11.45 -33.40 -35.68
CA ASP A 75 10.90 -33.13 -37.01
C ASP A 75 11.35 -34.27 -37.93
N THR A 76 10.39 -35.09 -38.37
CA THR A 76 10.64 -36.36 -39.06
C THR A 76 9.92 -36.36 -40.40
N SER A 77 10.44 -37.07 -41.40
CA SER A 77 9.82 -37.14 -42.73
C SER A 77 8.41 -37.74 -42.65
N TRP A 78 7.56 -37.47 -43.65
CA TRP A 78 6.18 -37.97 -43.63
C TRP A 78 6.14 -39.51 -43.63
N GLU A 79 7.07 -40.14 -44.33
CA GLU A 79 7.27 -41.58 -44.36
C GLU A 79 7.61 -42.13 -42.96
N ASP A 80 8.52 -41.46 -42.24
CA ASP A 80 8.89 -41.86 -40.87
C ASP A 80 7.73 -41.70 -39.88
N LYS A 81 6.89 -40.67 -40.06
CA LYS A 81 5.67 -40.48 -39.26
C LYS A 81 4.70 -41.65 -39.46
N CYS A 82 4.49 -42.05 -40.71
CA CYS A 82 3.65 -43.20 -41.05
C CYS A 82 4.21 -44.50 -40.47
N GLU A 83 5.50 -44.76 -40.69
CA GLU A 83 6.18 -45.96 -40.19
C GLU A 83 6.12 -46.04 -38.67
N SER A 84 6.35 -44.91 -37.99
CA SER A 84 6.20 -44.82 -36.54
C SER A 84 4.79 -45.24 -36.10
N LEU A 85 3.75 -44.60 -36.64
CA LEU A 85 2.35 -44.86 -36.24
C LEU A 85 1.92 -46.30 -36.53
N LEU A 86 2.38 -46.88 -37.63
CA LEU A 86 2.09 -48.27 -38.00
C LEU A 86 2.74 -49.29 -37.05
N HIS A 87 3.87 -48.93 -36.44
CA HIS A 87 4.59 -49.79 -35.48
C HIS A 87 4.15 -49.58 -34.03
N ASP A 88 3.12 -48.77 -33.76
CA ASP A 88 2.60 -48.62 -32.41
C ASP A 88 1.88 -49.87 -31.92
N SER A 89 2.11 -50.22 -30.66
CA SER A 89 1.31 -51.23 -29.97
C SER A 89 -0.16 -50.77 -29.93
N PRO A 90 -1.13 -51.68 -30.13
CA PRO A 90 -2.55 -51.35 -29.96
C PRO A 90 -2.87 -50.80 -28.56
N GLU A 91 -2.06 -51.11 -27.55
CA GLU A 91 -2.16 -50.58 -26.19
C GLU A 91 -1.89 -49.07 -26.13
N MET A 92 -1.04 -48.54 -27.03
CA MET A 92 -0.72 -47.10 -27.09
C MET A 92 -1.92 -46.25 -27.52
N TRP A 93 -2.85 -46.86 -28.25
CA TRP A 93 -4.04 -46.20 -28.80
C TRP A 93 -5.34 -46.67 -28.14
N SER A 94 -5.26 -47.57 -27.15
CA SER A 94 -6.41 -48.01 -26.36
C SER A 94 -6.58 -47.15 -25.12
N PHE A 95 -7.79 -46.60 -24.93
CA PHE A 95 -8.19 -45.93 -23.69
C PHE A 95 -8.58 -46.92 -22.57
N GLN A 96 -8.51 -48.22 -22.84
CA GLN A 96 -8.81 -49.28 -21.89
C GLN A 96 -7.52 -49.81 -21.28
N SER A 97 -6.93 -49.02 -20.39
CA SER A 97 -6.20 -49.64 -19.29
C SER A 97 -7.24 -50.00 -18.23
N ASP A 98 -7.20 -51.21 -17.68
CA ASP A 98 -8.22 -51.82 -16.80
C ASP A 98 -8.52 -51.05 -15.48
N ASN A 99 -8.03 -49.81 -15.32
CA ASN A 99 -8.15 -48.99 -14.11
C ASN A 99 -8.55 -47.51 -14.34
N GLU A 100 -8.85 -47.04 -15.56
CA GLU A 100 -9.30 -45.65 -15.78
C GLU A 100 -10.85 -45.53 -15.81
N PRO A 101 -11.43 -44.47 -15.21
CA PRO A 101 -12.88 -44.26 -15.23
C PRO A 101 -13.36 -44.04 -16.66
N SER A 102 -14.38 -44.80 -17.08
CA SER A 102 -14.98 -44.73 -18.41
C SER A 102 -15.16 -43.30 -18.89
N THR A 103 -14.95 -43.02 -20.18
CA THR A 103 -15.11 -41.68 -20.82
C THR A 103 -16.41 -40.97 -20.42
N SER A 104 -17.47 -41.73 -20.12
CA SER A 104 -18.74 -41.21 -19.59
C SER A 104 -18.62 -40.49 -18.24
N ASN A 105 -17.79 -40.98 -17.31
CA ASN A 105 -17.59 -40.34 -16.00
C ASN A 105 -16.85 -39.01 -16.15
N TYR A 106 -15.81 -38.97 -16.99
CA TYR A 106 -15.10 -37.74 -17.29
C TYR A 106 -16.01 -36.68 -17.92
N ILE A 107 -16.92 -37.08 -18.82
CA ILE A 107 -17.92 -36.18 -19.40
C ILE A 107 -18.88 -35.67 -18.30
N SER A 108 -19.36 -36.53 -17.41
CA SER A 108 -20.22 -36.13 -16.30
C SER A 108 -19.53 -35.17 -15.32
N ASP A 109 -18.25 -35.40 -15.03
CA ASP A 109 -17.46 -34.52 -14.16
C ASP A 109 -17.27 -33.13 -14.80
N LEU A 110 -17.00 -33.07 -16.11
CA LEU A 110 -16.91 -31.81 -16.85
C LEU A 110 -18.25 -31.06 -16.89
N GLU A 111 -19.37 -31.76 -17.12
CA GLU A 111 -20.70 -31.15 -17.09
C GLU A 111 -21.04 -30.59 -15.70
N ALA A 112 -20.66 -31.30 -14.64
CA ALA A 112 -20.79 -30.83 -13.27
C ALA A 112 -19.94 -29.57 -13.02
N GLU A 113 -18.69 -29.56 -13.47
CA GLU A 113 -17.81 -28.41 -13.36
C GLU A 113 -18.38 -27.18 -14.09
N VAL A 114 -18.83 -27.34 -15.34
CA VAL A 114 -19.48 -26.27 -16.12
C VAL A 114 -20.69 -25.70 -15.38
N LYS A 115 -21.52 -26.57 -14.78
CA LYS A 115 -22.67 -26.14 -13.98
C LYS A 115 -22.25 -25.35 -12.74
N THR A 116 -21.20 -25.77 -12.04
CA THR A 116 -20.68 -25.01 -10.88
C THR A 116 -20.11 -23.66 -11.30
N LEU A 117 -19.41 -23.59 -12.44
CA LEU A 117 -18.89 -22.36 -13.02
C LEU A 117 -20.01 -21.40 -13.41
N SER A 118 -21.08 -21.90 -14.04
CA SER A 118 -22.27 -21.10 -14.35
C SER A 118 -22.89 -20.49 -13.09
N ASN A 119 -23.10 -21.30 -12.05
CA ASN A 119 -23.65 -20.82 -10.77
C ASN A 119 -22.72 -19.78 -10.11
N CYS A 120 -21.40 -19.94 -10.23
CA CYS A 120 -20.43 -18.98 -9.72
C CYS A 120 -20.50 -17.66 -10.49
N MET A 121 -20.63 -17.71 -11.82
CA MET A 121 -20.81 -16.55 -12.67
C MET A 121 -22.08 -15.77 -12.31
N ASP A 122 -23.21 -16.47 -12.12
CA ASP A 122 -24.47 -15.83 -11.71
C ASP A 122 -24.34 -15.13 -10.35
N ASN A 123 -23.63 -15.76 -9.40
CA ASN A 123 -23.35 -15.15 -8.10
C ASN A 123 -22.48 -13.89 -8.21
N LEU A 124 -21.43 -13.93 -9.04
CA LEU A 124 -20.58 -12.76 -9.30
C LEU A 124 -21.38 -11.63 -9.96
N GLN A 125 -22.25 -11.94 -10.92
CA GLN A 125 -23.12 -10.97 -11.57
C GLN A 125 -24.08 -10.31 -10.57
N ASN A 126 -24.70 -11.11 -9.68
CA ASN A 126 -25.56 -10.59 -8.62
C ASN A 126 -24.80 -9.68 -7.64
N LYS A 127 -23.58 -10.06 -7.24
CA LYS A 127 -22.72 -9.23 -6.39
C LYS A 127 -22.32 -7.92 -7.07
N LEU A 128 -22.03 -7.96 -8.37
CA LEU A 128 -21.73 -6.77 -9.16
C LEU A 128 -22.93 -5.82 -9.21
N GLN A 129 -24.14 -6.35 -9.45
CA GLN A 129 -25.37 -5.56 -9.45
C GLN A 129 -25.62 -4.90 -8.09
N LEU A 130 -25.49 -5.66 -7.00
CA LEU A 130 -25.61 -5.09 -5.65
C LEU A 130 -24.54 -4.03 -5.38
N GLY A 131 -23.31 -4.26 -5.84
CA GLY A 131 -22.21 -3.30 -5.74
C GLY A 131 -22.53 -1.97 -6.44
N LEU A 132 -23.12 -2.03 -7.64
CA LEU A 132 -23.58 -0.84 -8.38
C LEU A 132 -24.71 -0.10 -7.63
N GLU A 133 -25.67 -0.82 -7.08
CA GLU A 133 -26.74 -0.21 -6.27
C GLU A 133 -26.18 0.52 -5.04
N ILE A 134 -25.22 -0.09 -4.34
CA ILE A 134 -24.52 0.55 -3.22
C ILE A 134 -23.76 1.80 -3.68
N GLU A 135 -23.01 1.70 -4.78
CA GLU A 135 -22.25 2.83 -5.34
C GLU A 135 -23.17 4.01 -5.68
N THR A 136 -24.30 3.75 -6.34
CA THR A 136 -25.25 4.81 -6.70
C THR A 136 -25.85 5.49 -5.46
N HIS A 137 -26.19 4.72 -4.42
CA HIS A 137 -26.66 5.27 -3.15
C HIS A 137 -25.58 6.13 -2.47
N LEU A 138 -24.34 5.64 -2.40
CA LEU A 138 -23.22 6.38 -1.81
C LEU A 138 -22.94 7.68 -2.58
N LYS A 139 -22.94 7.64 -3.91
CA LYS A 139 -22.73 8.81 -4.77
C LYS A 139 -23.81 9.88 -4.53
N LYS A 140 -25.08 9.46 -4.37
CA LYS A 140 -26.18 10.36 -4.00
C LYS A 140 -25.95 11.00 -2.63
N LYS A 141 -25.56 10.22 -1.62
CA LYS A 141 -25.27 10.72 -0.27
C LYS A 141 -24.11 11.71 -0.26
N VAL A 142 -23.04 11.43 -0.99
CA VAL A 142 -21.90 12.35 -1.13
C VAL A 142 -22.35 13.67 -1.76
N SER A 143 -23.14 13.63 -2.83
CA SER A 143 -23.67 14.87 -3.44
C SER A 143 -24.57 15.66 -2.47
N GLU A 144 -25.38 14.99 -1.65
CA GLU A 144 -26.21 15.66 -0.65
C GLU A 144 -25.37 16.34 0.44
N LEU A 145 -24.32 15.67 0.92
CA LEU A 145 -23.39 16.21 1.92
C LEU A 145 -22.58 17.38 1.36
N GLU A 146 -22.11 17.29 0.13
CA GLU A 146 -21.39 18.37 -0.55
C GLU A 146 -22.25 19.63 -0.67
N LYS A 147 -23.53 19.48 -1.05
CA LYS A 147 -24.49 20.59 -1.08
C LYS A 147 -24.70 21.22 0.29
N LYS A 148 -24.84 20.40 1.34
CA LYS A 148 -24.97 20.88 2.73
C LYS A 148 -23.72 21.63 3.19
N LYS A 149 -22.53 21.11 2.87
CA LYS A 149 -21.24 21.76 3.16
C LYS A 149 -21.19 23.15 2.52
N ILE A 150 -21.45 23.26 1.22
CA ILE A 150 -21.45 24.55 0.50
C ILE A 150 -22.45 25.54 1.12
N LEU A 151 -23.64 25.09 1.50
CA LEU A 151 -24.64 25.95 2.15
C LEU A 151 -24.16 26.43 3.53
N SER A 152 -23.59 25.54 4.34
CA SER A 152 -23.06 25.87 5.66
C SER A 152 -21.89 26.86 5.58
N GLU A 153 -20.96 26.65 4.63
CA GLU A 153 -19.82 27.53 4.40
C GLU A 153 -20.27 28.94 3.99
N LYS A 154 -21.28 29.04 3.11
CA LYS A 154 -21.89 30.32 2.75
C LYS A 154 -22.49 31.04 3.96
N LYS A 155 -23.16 30.32 4.85
CA LYS A 155 -23.75 30.88 6.08
C LYS A 155 -22.65 31.38 7.03
N ILE A 156 -21.64 30.56 7.30
CA ILE A 156 -20.50 30.91 8.16
C ILE A 156 -19.78 32.14 7.60
N LYS A 157 -19.50 32.17 6.30
CA LYS A 157 -18.85 33.32 5.65
C LYS A 157 -19.66 34.61 5.84
N LYS A 158 -20.99 34.54 5.69
CA LYS A 158 -21.88 35.69 5.92
C LYS A 158 -21.83 36.17 7.37
N GLU A 159 -21.86 35.25 8.33
CA GLU A 159 -21.79 35.57 9.77
C GLU A 159 -20.43 36.16 10.16
N ILE A 160 -19.32 35.60 9.66
CA ILE A 160 -17.97 36.16 9.86
C ILE A 160 -17.85 37.56 9.26
N SER A 161 -18.37 37.79 8.05
CA SER A 161 -18.36 39.13 7.44
C SER A 161 -19.17 40.14 8.26
N ALA A 162 -20.32 39.73 8.80
CA ALA A 162 -21.11 40.58 9.68
C ALA A 162 -20.35 40.90 10.98
N LEU A 163 -19.73 39.90 11.61
CA LEU A 163 -18.93 40.09 12.81
C LEU A 163 -17.74 41.04 12.57
N HIS A 164 -17.03 40.86 11.46
CA HIS A 164 -15.93 41.75 11.08
C HIS A 164 -16.41 43.19 10.88
N TYR A 165 -17.59 43.37 10.28
CA TYR A 165 -18.21 44.69 10.12
C TYR A 165 -18.51 45.34 11.48
N TYR A 166 -19.16 44.62 12.40
CA TYR A 166 -19.44 45.13 13.74
C TYR A 166 -18.17 45.42 14.55
N HIS A 167 -17.19 44.52 14.50
CA HIS A 167 -15.90 44.73 15.16
C HIS A 167 -15.19 45.97 14.61
N SER A 168 -15.21 46.18 13.29
CA SER A 168 -14.65 47.37 12.67
C SER A 168 -15.37 48.64 13.12
N GLN A 169 -16.69 48.62 13.26
CA GLN A 169 -17.44 49.76 13.81
C GLN A 169 -17.07 50.04 15.27
N CYS A 170 -17.05 49.01 16.12
CA CYS A 170 -16.66 49.16 17.52
C CYS A 170 -15.25 49.73 17.65
N ARG A 171 -14.30 49.21 16.86
CA ARG A 171 -12.93 49.72 16.82
C ARG A 171 -12.90 51.21 16.47
N ASN A 172 -13.60 51.62 15.41
CA ASN A 172 -13.63 53.01 15.00
C ASN A 172 -14.26 53.91 16.08
N ASN A 173 -15.34 53.47 16.72
CA ASN A 173 -15.99 54.22 17.80
C ASN A 173 -15.06 54.39 19.01
N ILE A 174 -14.33 53.34 19.40
CA ILE A 174 -13.35 53.39 20.49
C ILE A 174 -12.20 54.35 20.13
N THR A 175 -11.65 54.25 18.92
CA THR A 175 -10.58 55.15 18.47
C THR A 175 -11.04 56.60 18.51
N ASN A 176 -12.23 56.90 17.98
CA ASN A 176 -12.77 58.26 17.99
C ASN A 176 -12.95 58.81 19.41
N LEU A 177 -13.46 58.00 20.34
CA LEU A 177 -13.64 58.40 21.74
C LEU A 177 -12.29 58.68 22.43
N LEU A 178 -11.27 57.88 22.14
CA LEU A 178 -9.91 58.10 22.66
C LEU A 178 -9.28 59.36 22.08
N ASP A 179 -9.45 59.62 20.78
CA ASP A 179 -8.93 60.84 20.13
C ASP A 179 -9.63 62.11 20.65
N GLU A 180 -10.94 62.04 20.91
CA GLU A 180 -11.70 63.14 21.53
C GLU A 180 -11.21 63.39 22.96
N GLY A 181 -11.10 62.36 23.80
CA GLY A 181 -10.57 62.49 25.16
C GLY A 181 -9.11 62.99 25.19
N TYR A 182 -8.28 62.56 24.23
CA TYR A 182 -6.92 63.08 24.08
C TYR A 182 -6.94 64.58 23.73
N SER A 183 -7.83 65.00 22.82
CA SER A 183 -7.97 66.39 22.40
C SER A 183 -8.46 67.28 23.55
N GLU A 184 -9.39 66.79 24.37
CA GLU A 184 -9.86 67.49 25.58
C GLU A 184 -8.75 67.66 26.61
N ILE A 185 -8.02 66.58 26.93
CA ILE A 185 -6.89 66.64 27.87
C ILE A 185 -5.82 67.59 27.34
N LYS A 186 -5.52 67.55 26.03
CA LYS A 186 -4.55 68.45 25.42
C LYS A 186 -4.97 69.91 25.55
N SER A 187 -6.24 70.22 25.31
CA SER A 187 -6.80 71.56 25.51
C SER A 187 -6.67 72.04 26.96
N ILE A 188 -6.97 71.16 27.93
CA ILE A 188 -6.80 71.47 29.37
C ILE A 188 -5.32 71.74 29.69
N ILE A 189 -4.40 70.91 29.18
CA ILE A 189 -2.96 71.11 29.35
C ILE A 189 -2.54 72.46 28.77
N ASP A 190 -2.98 72.82 27.57
CA ASP A 190 -2.62 74.08 26.94
C ASP A 190 -3.14 75.29 27.74
N VAL A 191 -4.36 75.20 28.31
CA VAL A 191 -4.91 76.21 29.24
C VAL A 191 -4.09 76.30 30.53
N VAL A 192 -3.68 75.17 31.10
CA VAL A 192 -2.84 75.13 32.30
C VAL A 192 -1.47 75.73 32.00
N GLU A 193 -0.82 75.36 30.89
CA GLU A 193 0.44 75.94 30.46
C GLU A 193 0.35 77.45 30.28
N GLU A 194 -0.73 77.94 29.65
CA GLU A 194 -0.95 79.37 29.48
C GLU A 194 -1.16 80.09 30.83
N LYS A 195 -1.89 79.47 31.76
CA LYS A 195 -2.05 80.02 33.12
C LYS A 195 -0.74 80.02 33.91
N THR A 196 0.10 79.00 33.74
CA THR A 196 1.43 78.92 34.34
C THR A 196 2.33 80.01 33.76
N ARG A 197 2.37 80.18 32.43
CA ARG A 197 3.07 81.29 31.77
C ARG A 197 2.57 82.66 32.25
N GLN A 198 1.26 82.86 32.37
CA GLN A 198 0.69 84.11 32.92
C GLN A 198 1.12 84.37 34.37
N ARG A 199 1.23 83.32 35.19
CA ARG A 199 1.72 83.43 36.57
C ARG A 199 3.20 83.76 36.59
N GLU A 200 4.03 83.11 35.79
CA GLU A 200 5.46 83.41 35.63
C GLU A 200 5.68 84.86 35.19
N MET A 201 4.92 85.34 34.19
CA MET A 201 4.98 86.75 33.75
C MET A 201 4.48 87.73 34.81
N SER A 202 3.51 87.33 35.66
CA SER A 202 3.04 88.13 36.79
C SER A 202 4.04 88.13 37.95
N GLU A 203 4.70 87.01 38.21
CA GLU A 203 5.80 86.90 39.17
C GLU A 203 7.02 87.71 38.70
N GLU A 204 7.38 87.68 37.41
CA GLU A 204 8.42 88.53 36.83
C GLU A 204 8.07 90.03 36.88
N GLN A 205 6.80 90.41 36.75
CA GLN A 205 6.34 91.79 36.96
C GLN A 205 6.37 92.19 38.44
N ASN A 206 6.07 91.28 39.36
CA ASN A 206 6.15 91.51 40.81
C ASN A 206 7.59 91.44 41.35
N LEU A 207 8.51 90.76 40.65
CA LEU A 207 9.95 90.68 40.96
C LEU A 207 10.73 91.91 40.47
N LYS A 208 10.16 92.75 39.59
CA LYS A 208 10.74 94.08 39.30
C LYS A 208 10.61 95.09 40.45
N SER A 209 10.01 94.70 41.56
CA SER A 209 9.98 95.48 42.80
C SER A 209 10.49 94.71 44.02
N SER A 210 11.64 94.03 43.92
CA SER A 210 12.51 93.77 45.10
C SER A 210 13.88 93.20 44.69
N PRO A 211 15.02 93.69 45.23
CA PRO A 211 16.34 93.17 44.90
C PRO A 211 16.74 91.95 45.74
N LEU A 212 17.23 90.92 45.01
CA LEU A 212 18.42 90.08 45.24
C LEU A 212 18.67 89.47 46.64
N GLU A 213 18.74 88.14 46.74
CA GLU A 213 19.95 87.47 47.26
C GLU A 213 20.09 86.00 46.81
N ASP A 214 21.30 85.67 46.37
CA ASP A 214 21.83 84.35 46.01
C ASP A 214 21.88 83.39 47.21
N VAL A 215 21.47 82.13 47.05
CA VAL A 215 22.26 80.96 47.52
C VAL A 215 22.00 79.75 46.61
N LYS A 216 23.11 79.20 46.12
CA LYS A 216 23.24 78.08 45.19
C LYS A 216 23.18 76.73 45.92
N LEU A 217 22.35 75.83 45.38
CA LEU A 217 22.44 74.35 45.33
C LEU A 217 23.13 73.59 46.48
N GLN A 218 22.38 72.66 47.10
CA GLN A 218 22.82 71.27 47.16
C GLN A 218 21.66 70.28 47.36
N VAL A 219 21.77 69.20 46.58
CA VAL A 219 21.05 67.93 46.64
C VAL A 219 21.12 67.31 48.04
N ASN A 220 19.99 66.86 48.58
CA ASN A 220 19.92 65.57 49.30
C ASN A 220 18.49 65.14 49.61
N GLU A 221 18.32 63.82 49.46
CA GLU A 221 17.14 62.98 49.61
C GLU A 221 16.43 63.14 50.96
N LEU A 222 15.09 63.21 50.94
CA LEU A 222 14.27 62.94 52.13
C LEU A 222 13.15 61.94 51.79
N ARG A 223 13.55 60.71 52.08
CA ARG A 223 12.79 59.50 52.38
C ARG A 223 11.42 59.74 53.02
N ASP A 224 10.45 59.09 52.40
CA ASP A 224 9.28 58.37 52.94
C ASP A 224 9.19 58.26 54.48
N ASN A 225 7.97 58.49 55.01
CA ASN A 225 7.36 57.76 56.14
C ASN A 225 6.04 58.45 56.56
N THR A 226 4.93 57.86 56.12
CA THR A 226 3.61 58.01 56.76
C THR A 226 3.68 57.59 58.23
N ILE A 227 3.48 58.55 59.14
CA ILE A 227 3.35 58.28 60.57
C ILE A 227 1.88 58.30 60.97
N THR A 228 1.45 57.12 61.38
CA THR A 228 0.29 56.78 62.19
C THR A 228 0.38 57.44 63.58
N GLY A 229 -0.75 57.89 64.14
CA GLY A 229 -0.92 58.20 65.57
C GLY A 229 -2.42 58.35 65.90
N SER A 230 -3.05 57.38 66.57
CA SER A 230 -3.20 57.24 68.04
C SER A 230 -4.08 58.35 68.66
N GLY A 231 -5.18 58.12 69.39
CA GLY A 231 -5.89 56.93 69.89
C GLY A 231 -7.06 57.34 70.82
N GLN A 232 -8.00 56.41 71.09
CA GLN A 232 -8.93 56.27 72.26
C GLN A 232 -9.94 57.41 72.59
N ASP A 233 -11.19 57.23 73.08
CA ASP A 233 -11.98 56.14 73.70
C ASP A 233 -13.49 56.47 73.55
N SER A 234 -14.39 55.47 73.61
CA SER A 234 -15.51 55.36 74.57
C SER A 234 -16.70 54.50 74.11
N ILE A 235 -17.24 53.81 75.12
CA ILE A 235 -18.20 52.70 75.15
C ILE A 235 -19.65 53.18 74.95
N THR A 236 -20.51 52.40 74.30
CA THR A 236 -21.89 52.18 74.80
C THR A 236 -22.50 50.86 74.32
N LYS A 237 -22.80 49.96 75.27
CA LYS A 237 -23.80 48.90 75.13
C LYS A 237 -25.20 49.53 75.08
N ARG A 238 -26.07 49.10 74.16
CA ARG A 238 -27.51 49.07 74.43
C ARG A 238 -28.16 47.88 73.72
N SER A 239 -28.98 47.21 74.52
CA SER A 239 -29.76 45.99 74.29
C SER A 239 -30.81 46.09 73.17
N ASP A 240 -31.11 44.92 72.59
CA ASP A 240 -32.31 44.51 71.83
C ASP A 240 -33.63 45.15 72.33
N PRO A 241 -34.70 45.33 71.50
CA PRO A 241 -35.39 44.20 70.85
C PRO A 241 -36.11 44.45 69.49
N GLY A 242 -36.04 43.44 68.60
CA GLY A 242 -37.17 42.88 67.83
C GLY A 242 -37.79 43.66 66.66
N PHE A 243 -37.66 43.13 65.43
CA PHE A 243 -38.75 43.03 64.43
C PHE A 243 -38.44 41.94 63.37
N SER A 244 -39.21 40.85 63.45
CA SER A 244 -39.71 39.90 62.43
C SER A 244 -38.84 39.40 61.24
N PRO A 245 -38.91 38.08 60.91
CA PRO A 245 -38.17 37.47 59.83
C PRO A 245 -38.84 37.76 58.48
N THR A 246 -38.19 38.56 57.63
CA THR A 246 -38.57 38.64 56.21
C THR A 246 -37.89 37.49 55.47
N ILE A 247 -38.62 36.39 55.37
CA ILE A 247 -38.67 35.44 54.25
C ILE A 247 -37.44 35.51 53.32
N THR A 248 -36.46 34.65 53.58
CA THR A 248 -35.53 34.15 52.55
C THR A 248 -36.34 33.33 51.55
N MET A 249 -36.87 33.97 50.51
CA MET A 249 -37.35 33.28 49.32
C MET A 249 -36.15 32.97 48.40
N GLY A 250 -36.08 31.71 47.99
CA GLY A 250 -34.95 31.10 47.31
C GLY A 250 -34.52 31.77 46.01
N THR A 251 -33.29 32.27 46.02
CA THR A 251 -32.53 32.65 44.82
C THR A 251 -31.22 31.86 44.68
N GLY A 252 -31.00 30.85 45.52
CA GLY A 252 -29.85 29.93 45.43
C GLY A 252 -29.89 29.08 44.15
N ASP A 253 -31.06 28.54 43.81
CA ASP A 253 -31.21 27.57 42.73
C ASP A 253 -30.93 28.17 41.32
N THR A 254 -31.17 29.47 41.11
CA THR A 254 -30.98 30.09 39.78
C THR A 254 -29.52 30.47 39.52
N SER A 255 -28.78 30.89 40.55
CA SER A 255 -27.34 31.17 40.45
C SER A 255 -26.54 29.88 40.33
N GLU A 256 -26.93 28.85 41.08
CA GLU A 256 -26.31 27.52 41.02
C GLU A 256 -26.57 26.87 39.66
N ALA A 257 -27.82 26.90 39.16
CA ALA A 257 -28.17 26.41 37.82
C ALA A 257 -27.42 27.15 36.70
N LEU A 258 -27.20 28.46 36.82
CA LEU A 258 -26.42 29.22 35.85
C LEU A 258 -24.93 28.83 35.86
N SER A 259 -24.36 28.61 37.06
CA SER A 259 -22.97 28.18 37.20
C SER A 259 -22.76 26.76 36.63
N GLN A 260 -23.71 25.86 36.89
CA GLN A 260 -23.74 24.51 36.35
C GLN A 260 -23.82 24.53 34.81
N ALA A 261 -24.72 25.35 34.24
CA ALA A 261 -24.87 25.49 32.80
C ALA A 261 -23.62 26.08 32.11
N LEU A 262 -22.93 27.01 32.78
CA LEU A 262 -21.65 27.54 32.28
C LEU A 262 -20.56 26.48 32.32
N GLN A 263 -20.48 25.69 33.40
CA GLN A 263 -19.52 24.61 33.54
C GLN A 263 -19.75 23.51 32.50
N GLU A 264 -21.01 23.13 32.25
CA GLU A 264 -21.39 22.19 31.20
C GLU A 264 -21.06 22.71 29.80
N LYS A 265 -21.28 24.00 29.54
CA LYS A 265 -20.91 24.62 28.25
C LYS A 265 -19.40 24.64 28.05
N VAL A 266 -18.62 24.93 29.10
CA VAL A 266 -17.15 24.88 29.05
C VAL A 266 -16.68 23.44 28.81
N ALA A 267 -17.25 22.46 29.51
CA ALA A 267 -16.96 21.05 29.29
C ALA A 267 -17.30 20.61 27.85
N ALA A 268 -18.44 21.02 27.33
CA ALA A 268 -18.85 20.74 25.95
C ALA A 268 -17.91 21.38 24.91
N LEU A 269 -17.48 22.63 25.13
CA LEU A 269 -16.51 23.31 24.26
C LEU A 269 -15.13 22.65 24.28
N LEU A 270 -14.66 22.21 25.45
CA LEU A 270 -13.42 21.43 25.59
C LEU A 270 -13.50 20.12 24.82
N LEU A 271 -14.62 19.41 24.93
CA LEU A 271 -14.84 18.13 24.25
C LEU A 271 -14.93 18.31 22.73
N MET A 272 -15.59 19.37 22.26
CA MET A 272 -15.60 19.76 20.85
C MET A 272 -14.20 20.13 20.33
N SER A 273 -13.43 20.89 21.11
CA SER A 273 -12.05 21.27 20.74
C SER A 273 -11.15 20.03 20.58
N GLN A 274 -11.24 19.06 21.50
CA GLN A 274 -10.50 17.80 21.38
C GLN A 274 -10.95 16.96 20.18
N GLN A 275 -12.24 17.00 19.83
CA GLN A 275 -12.75 16.30 18.66
C GLN A 275 -12.27 16.93 17.35
N GLU A 276 -12.23 18.26 17.29
CA GLU A 276 -11.68 19.00 16.14
C GLU A 276 -10.18 18.73 15.97
N GLU A 277 -9.41 18.69 17.07
CA GLU A 277 -7.99 18.35 17.04
C GLU A 277 -7.76 16.91 16.55
N ARG A 278 -8.54 15.93 17.04
CA ARG A 278 -8.50 14.54 16.55
C ARG A 278 -8.79 14.47 15.05
N HIS A 279 -9.84 15.15 14.59
CA HIS A 279 -10.21 15.14 13.18
C HIS A 279 -9.12 15.78 12.29
N LEU A 280 -8.47 16.86 12.76
CA LEU A 280 -7.37 17.49 12.04
C LEU A 280 -6.14 16.56 11.97
N LEU A 281 -5.79 15.90 13.08
CA LEU A 281 -4.70 14.93 13.13
C LEU A 281 -4.98 13.73 12.21
N GLU A 282 -6.18 13.17 12.27
CA GLU A 282 -6.60 12.06 11.40
C GLU A 282 -6.55 12.46 9.92
N SER A 283 -7.05 13.65 9.57
CA SER A 283 -6.97 14.17 8.21
C SER A 283 -5.53 14.35 7.73
N ASN A 284 -4.62 14.82 8.59
CA ASN A 284 -3.22 15.02 8.23
C ASN A 284 -2.47 13.69 8.08
N VAL A 285 -2.70 12.74 8.99
CA VAL A 285 -2.16 11.37 8.89
C VAL A 285 -2.66 10.70 7.62
N ASN A 286 -3.96 10.82 7.31
CA ASN A 286 -4.53 10.23 6.10
C ASN A 286 -3.95 10.89 4.83
N ALA A 287 -3.74 12.20 4.81
CA ALA A 287 -3.08 12.88 3.69
C ALA A 287 -1.62 12.43 3.50
N SER A 288 -0.88 12.23 4.59
CA SER A 288 0.49 11.71 4.56
C SER A 288 0.54 10.27 4.05
N LEU A 289 -0.37 9.42 4.53
CA LEU A 289 -0.51 8.03 4.08
C LEU A 289 -0.87 7.97 2.59
N GLN A 290 -1.83 8.78 2.14
CA GLN A 290 -2.20 8.89 0.72
C GLN A 290 -1.01 9.26 -0.14
N LYS A 291 -0.21 10.25 0.27
CA LYS A 291 1.02 10.65 -0.43
C LYS A 291 2.03 9.50 -0.50
N LYS A 292 2.17 8.71 0.56
CA LYS A 292 3.05 7.53 0.59
C LYS A 292 2.54 6.41 -0.31
N VAL A 293 1.24 6.17 -0.37
CA VAL A 293 0.63 5.21 -1.31
C VAL A 293 0.91 5.61 -2.75
N GLU A 294 0.71 6.89 -3.11
CA GLU A 294 1.00 7.38 -4.47
C GLU A 294 2.49 7.31 -4.82
N GLU A 295 3.38 7.55 -3.86
CA GLU A 295 4.83 7.38 -4.02
C GLU A 295 5.20 5.91 -4.28
N LEU A 296 4.65 4.98 -3.48
CA LEU A 296 4.87 3.55 -3.68
C LEU A 296 4.32 3.05 -5.02
N GLN A 297 3.16 3.55 -5.45
CA GLN A 297 2.59 3.22 -6.76
C GLN A 297 3.49 3.72 -7.90
N ARG A 298 4.04 4.94 -7.81
CA ARG A 298 5.01 5.46 -8.79
C ARG A 298 6.29 4.63 -8.81
N ASN A 299 6.84 4.29 -7.64
CA ASN A 299 8.03 3.47 -7.53
C ASN A 299 7.81 2.06 -8.12
N LEU A 300 6.67 1.45 -7.83
CA LEU A 300 6.32 0.15 -8.38
C LEU A 300 6.20 0.19 -9.91
N LEU A 301 5.56 1.23 -10.47
CA LEU A 301 5.46 1.42 -11.91
C LEU A 301 6.84 1.60 -12.54
N GLN A 302 7.71 2.40 -11.92
CA GLN A 302 9.08 2.60 -12.40
C GLN A 302 9.87 1.29 -12.37
N VAL A 303 9.89 0.56 -11.25
CA VAL A 303 10.60 -0.72 -11.11
C VAL A 303 10.06 -1.75 -12.10
N THR A 304 8.75 -1.77 -12.33
CA THR A 304 8.13 -2.69 -13.31
C THR A 304 8.57 -2.33 -14.73
N ASN A 305 8.55 -1.05 -15.10
CA ASN A 305 9.01 -0.60 -16.41
C ASN A 305 10.52 -0.89 -16.62
N GLU A 306 11.34 -0.66 -15.59
CA GLU A 306 12.78 -0.97 -15.64
C GLU A 306 13.02 -2.47 -15.76
N LYS A 307 12.26 -3.32 -15.05
CA LYS A 307 12.34 -4.78 -15.18
C LYS A 307 11.88 -5.27 -16.55
N VAL A 308 10.77 -4.75 -17.08
CA VAL A 308 10.29 -5.08 -18.43
C VAL A 308 11.32 -4.68 -19.48
N LYS A 309 11.91 -3.48 -19.36
CA LYS A 309 12.98 -3.03 -20.24
C LYS A 309 14.22 -3.94 -20.16
N ALA A 310 14.62 -4.35 -18.97
CA ALA A 310 15.73 -5.29 -18.80
C ALA A 310 15.43 -6.68 -19.40
N LEU A 311 14.20 -7.17 -19.26
CA LEU A 311 13.76 -8.43 -19.88
C LEU A 311 13.73 -8.35 -21.40
N LEU A 312 13.31 -7.21 -21.96
CA LEU A 312 13.36 -6.96 -23.41
C LEU A 312 14.81 -6.92 -23.92
N GLU A 313 15.69 -6.16 -23.25
CA GLU A 313 17.12 -6.12 -23.58
C GLU A 313 17.78 -7.52 -23.44
N LEU A 314 17.35 -8.33 -22.46
CA LEU A 314 17.82 -9.72 -22.30
C LEU A 314 17.32 -10.65 -23.41
N ALA A 315 16.06 -10.50 -23.83
CA ALA A 315 15.48 -11.28 -24.92
C ALA A 315 16.20 -10.97 -26.24
N GLU A 316 16.51 -9.70 -26.50
CA GLU A 316 17.28 -9.25 -27.65
C GLU A 316 18.71 -9.84 -27.63
N LEU A 317 19.40 -9.77 -26.50
CA LEU A 317 20.73 -10.41 -26.32
C LEU A 317 20.68 -11.93 -26.52
N LYS A 318 19.63 -12.60 -26.04
CA LYS A 318 19.45 -14.03 -26.25
C LYS A 318 19.26 -14.34 -27.73
N GLN A 319 18.45 -13.56 -28.45
CA GLN A 319 18.26 -13.71 -29.89
C GLN A 319 19.57 -13.50 -30.65
N GLU A 320 20.33 -12.44 -30.34
CA GLU A 320 21.64 -12.21 -30.95
C GLU A 320 22.61 -13.36 -30.71
N HIS A 321 22.63 -13.93 -29.49
CA HIS A 321 23.45 -15.10 -29.18
C HIS A 321 23.07 -16.32 -30.02
N HIS A 322 21.77 -16.60 -30.19
CA HIS A 322 21.32 -17.71 -31.04
C HIS A 322 21.73 -17.47 -32.51
N MET A 323 21.60 -16.24 -33.01
CA MET A 323 22.04 -15.87 -34.36
C MET A 323 23.57 -16.01 -34.54
N LEU A 324 24.35 -15.62 -33.54
CA LEU A 324 25.82 -15.80 -33.54
C LEU A 324 26.20 -17.28 -33.49
N GLN A 325 25.52 -18.08 -32.68
CA GLN A 325 25.75 -19.52 -32.57
C GLN A 325 25.39 -20.24 -33.87
N GLU A 326 24.30 -19.84 -34.54
CA GLU A 326 23.93 -20.35 -35.85
C GLU A 326 24.98 -19.96 -36.92
N ARG A 327 25.46 -18.71 -36.90
CA ARG A 327 26.51 -18.24 -37.82
C ARG A 327 27.82 -19.00 -37.63
N ILE A 328 28.28 -19.19 -36.40
CA ILE A 328 29.47 -20.00 -36.09
C ILE A 328 29.27 -21.44 -36.57
N SER A 329 28.08 -22.02 -36.36
CA SER A 329 27.76 -23.38 -36.82
C SER A 329 27.74 -23.49 -38.35
N GLN A 330 27.31 -22.43 -39.05
CA GLN A 330 27.34 -22.34 -40.51
C GLN A 330 28.77 -22.11 -41.04
N ASP A 331 29.60 -21.32 -40.36
CA ASP A 331 31.00 -21.08 -40.73
C ASP A 331 31.86 -22.33 -40.51
N MET A 332 31.60 -23.09 -39.44
CA MET A 332 32.19 -24.41 -39.21
C MET A 332 31.80 -25.42 -40.31
N LYS A 333 30.56 -25.35 -40.82
CA LYS A 333 30.10 -26.18 -41.96
C LYS A 333 30.67 -25.72 -43.30
N LYS A 334 31.07 -24.45 -43.44
CA LYS A 334 31.61 -23.88 -44.69
C LYS A 334 33.12 -23.98 -44.86
N GLY A 335 33.85 -24.51 -43.87
CA GLY A 335 35.26 -24.88 -44.02
C GLY A 335 36.10 -23.81 -44.72
N LYS A 336 36.15 -22.59 -44.19
CA LYS A 336 37.03 -21.54 -44.71
C LYS A 336 38.11 -21.19 -43.69
N HIS A 337 39.34 -21.36 -44.17
CA HIS A 337 40.63 -21.16 -43.54
C HIS A 337 40.71 -19.86 -42.71
N LEU A 338 41.12 -20.01 -41.46
CA LEU A 338 41.56 -18.96 -40.55
C LEU A 338 42.63 -18.10 -41.25
N VAL A 339 42.33 -16.82 -41.47
CA VAL A 339 43.37 -15.79 -41.59
C VAL A 339 43.03 -14.75 -40.54
N GLU A 340 43.93 -14.62 -39.59
CA GLU A 340 43.94 -13.63 -38.52
C GLU A 340 43.71 -12.21 -39.07
N THR A 341 42.51 -11.67 -38.90
CA THR A 341 42.30 -10.21 -38.98
C THR A 341 41.13 -9.78 -38.09
N GLU A 342 41.48 -9.14 -36.96
CA GLU A 342 40.68 -8.12 -36.25
C GLU A 342 39.34 -8.46 -35.53
N GLU A 343 39.15 -9.67 -34.98
CA GLU A 343 37.93 -9.95 -34.18
C GLU A 343 38.04 -9.69 -32.66
N GLY A 344 39.19 -9.25 -32.17
CA GLY A 344 39.39 -8.96 -30.74
C GLY A 344 38.62 -7.75 -30.18
N ARG A 345 38.07 -6.88 -31.04
CA ARG A 345 37.39 -5.63 -30.60
C ARG A 345 35.91 -5.78 -30.26
N THR A 346 35.20 -6.73 -30.85
CA THR A 346 33.73 -6.82 -30.71
C THR A 346 33.26 -7.66 -29.53
N ILE A 347 34.07 -8.60 -29.04
CA ILE A 347 33.75 -9.41 -27.86
C ILE A 347 33.86 -8.55 -26.58
N GLN A 348 34.86 -7.66 -26.51
CA GLN A 348 35.09 -6.79 -25.35
C GLN A 348 33.99 -5.73 -25.17
N GLU A 349 33.42 -5.22 -26.27
CA GLU A 349 32.34 -4.22 -26.24
C GLU A 349 31.00 -4.81 -25.80
N LYS A 350 30.73 -6.08 -26.17
CA LYS A 350 29.52 -6.83 -25.80
C LYS A 350 29.51 -7.29 -24.34
N ASP A 351 30.67 -7.72 -23.82
CA ASP A 351 30.85 -7.99 -22.39
C ASP A 351 30.66 -6.70 -21.55
N GLY A 352 31.06 -5.55 -22.10
CA GLY A 352 30.78 -4.24 -21.53
C GLY A 352 29.28 -3.91 -21.38
N ARG A 353 28.43 -4.29 -22.34
CA ARG A 353 26.97 -4.09 -22.27
C ARG A 353 26.33 -4.93 -21.17
N ILE A 354 26.67 -6.22 -21.11
CA ILE A 354 26.15 -7.14 -20.08
C ILE A 354 26.61 -6.68 -18.69
N LYS A 355 27.88 -6.30 -18.56
CA LYS A 355 28.45 -5.75 -17.32
C LYS A 355 27.80 -4.43 -16.91
N ASN A 356 27.41 -3.57 -17.86
CA ASN A 356 26.67 -2.34 -17.59
C ASN A 356 25.21 -2.60 -17.21
N LEU A 357 24.56 -3.58 -17.83
CA LEU A 357 23.22 -4.05 -17.45
C LEU A 357 23.21 -4.62 -16.03
N LEU A 358 24.20 -5.46 -15.69
CA LEU A 358 24.39 -6.02 -14.35
C LEU A 358 24.82 -4.98 -13.31
N LYS A 359 25.44 -3.85 -13.73
CA LYS A 359 25.73 -2.71 -12.86
C LYS A 359 24.49 -1.83 -12.62
N ARG A 360 23.67 -1.63 -13.64
CA ARG A 360 22.45 -0.80 -13.60
C ARG A 360 21.29 -1.48 -12.87
N THR A 361 21.33 -2.81 -12.75
CA THR A 361 20.27 -3.62 -12.13
C THR A 361 20.79 -4.37 -10.90
N TYR A 362 19.90 -4.69 -9.96
CA TYR A 362 20.22 -5.54 -8.79
C TYR A 362 20.53 -7.01 -9.14
N LEU A 363 20.59 -7.36 -10.44
CA LEU A 363 20.82 -8.71 -10.94
C LEU A 363 22.25 -9.21 -10.68
N ARG A 364 23.20 -8.33 -10.34
CA ARG A 364 24.57 -8.75 -9.96
C ARG A 364 24.58 -9.79 -8.84
N ASN A 365 23.70 -9.66 -7.84
CA ASN A 365 23.64 -10.61 -6.72
C ASN A 365 23.09 -11.99 -7.14
N TRP A 366 22.44 -12.09 -8.30
CA TRP A 366 21.88 -13.33 -8.82
C TRP A 366 22.86 -14.09 -9.73
N VAL A 367 23.84 -13.38 -10.31
CA VAL A 367 24.86 -13.98 -11.21
C VAL A 367 26.11 -14.44 -10.43
N VAL A 368 26.35 -13.92 -9.22
CA VAL A 368 27.48 -14.30 -8.36
C VAL A 368 27.11 -15.50 -7.46
N GLY A 369 26.64 -16.58 -8.07
CA GLY A 369 26.63 -17.91 -7.47
C GLY A 369 27.61 -18.76 -8.27
N TYR A 370 28.62 -19.33 -7.61
CA TYR A 370 29.77 -20.07 -8.18
C TYR A 370 30.96 -19.21 -8.65
N ASP A 371 31.61 -18.50 -7.74
CA ASP A 371 33.02 -18.81 -7.43
C ASP A 371 33.43 -18.12 -6.11
N GLY A 372 34.04 -18.90 -5.22
CA GLY A 372 34.46 -18.42 -3.92
C GLY A 372 35.80 -17.70 -4.01
N ASN A 373 35.79 -16.38 -4.10
CA ASN A 373 36.92 -15.58 -3.65
C ASN A 373 36.50 -14.13 -3.31
N HIS A 374 36.44 -13.85 -2.01
CA HIS A 374 36.40 -12.49 -1.48
C HIS A 374 37.75 -11.81 -1.74
N ALA A 375 37.81 -10.93 -2.73
CA ALA A 375 38.85 -9.91 -2.81
C ALA A 375 38.28 -8.62 -3.40
N GLU A 376 38.35 -7.58 -2.58
CA GLU A 376 38.01 -6.21 -2.92
C GLU A 376 38.72 -5.75 -4.20
N ALA A 377 37.97 -5.17 -5.13
CA ALA A 377 38.50 -4.29 -6.15
C ALA A 377 37.66 -3.01 -6.17
N HIS A 378 38.00 -2.11 -5.25
CA HIS A 378 37.77 -0.69 -5.41
C HIS A 378 38.34 -0.25 -6.77
N VAL A 379 37.49 0.24 -7.67
CA VAL A 379 37.94 1.01 -8.82
C VAL A 379 37.47 2.44 -8.65
N ASN A 380 38.47 3.29 -8.42
CA ASN A 380 38.42 4.71 -8.20
C ASN A 380 37.77 5.44 -9.39
N HIS A 381 36.85 6.35 -9.09
CA HIS A 381 36.61 7.52 -9.94
C HIS A 381 36.73 8.75 -9.03
N GLU A 382 37.90 9.36 -9.12
CA GLU A 382 38.31 10.54 -8.38
C GLU A 382 37.68 11.78 -9.02
N GLY A 383 37.00 12.58 -8.20
CA GLY A 383 36.25 13.76 -8.62
C GLY A 383 35.48 14.37 -7.44
N ASN A 384 36.22 14.96 -6.50
CA ASN A 384 35.81 15.99 -5.53
C ASN A 384 34.36 15.98 -5.00
N PHE A 385 34.01 15.04 -4.12
CA PHE A 385 32.84 15.13 -3.22
C PHE A 385 33.04 14.25 -1.96
N THR A 386 34.12 14.46 -1.20
CA THR A 386 34.51 13.54 -0.11
C THR A 386 33.85 13.79 1.24
N ASP A 387 33.39 15.02 1.56
CA ASP A 387 32.80 15.28 2.89
C ASP A 387 31.33 14.89 3.03
N ARG A 388 30.59 14.74 1.93
CA ARG A 388 29.16 14.34 1.99
C ARG A 388 28.95 12.82 1.88
N LYS A 389 29.95 12.10 1.37
CA LYS A 389 29.86 10.66 1.05
C LYS A 389 30.21 9.76 2.23
N SER A 390 31.03 10.23 3.18
CA SER A 390 31.37 9.49 4.41
C SER A 390 30.15 9.32 5.33
N ASN A 391 29.35 10.38 5.52
CA ASN A 391 28.11 10.30 6.28
C ASN A 391 27.10 9.36 5.62
N TYR A 392 26.91 9.43 4.29
CA TYR A 392 25.99 8.53 3.59
C TYR A 392 26.38 7.05 3.69
N ASN A 393 27.68 6.73 3.66
CA ASN A 393 28.16 5.35 3.83
C ASN A 393 28.07 4.87 5.29
N MET A 394 28.33 5.73 6.27
CA MET A 394 28.18 5.41 7.69
C MET A 394 26.69 5.25 8.06
N ASP A 395 25.82 6.11 7.53
CA ASP A 395 24.37 6.04 7.67
C ASP A 395 23.81 4.80 6.96
N PHE A 396 24.38 4.40 5.81
CA PHE A 396 24.00 3.16 5.12
C PHE A 396 24.45 1.91 5.89
N ALA A 397 25.66 1.92 6.47
CA ALA A 397 26.12 0.83 7.33
C ALA A 397 25.28 0.75 8.63
N ARG A 398 24.98 1.89 9.25
CA ARG A 398 24.09 2.00 10.41
C ARG A 398 22.69 1.50 10.08
N MET A 399 22.12 1.92 8.95
CA MET A 399 20.81 1.48 8.47
C MET A 399 20.79 0.00 8.10
N LYS A 400 21.91 -0.57 7.64
CA LYS A 400 22.06 -2.01 7.42
C LYS A 400 22.10 -2.80 8.72
N ILE A 401 22.82 -2.30 9.73
CA ILE A 401 22.86 -2.89 11.06
C ILE A 401 21.47 -2.83 11.69
N GLU A 402 20.81 -1.68 11.61
CA GLU A 402 19.45 -1.49 12.11
C GLU A 402 18.44 -2.39 11.39
N ASN A 403 18.50 -2.51 10.06
CA ASN A 403 17.67 -3.47 9.32
C ASN A 403 17.96 -4.92 9.72
N ALA A 404 19.23 -5.27 9.98
CA ALA A 404 19.59 -6.60 10.42
C ALA A 404 19.02 -6.89 11.82
N THR A 405 19.11 -5.93 12.74
CA THR A 405 18.53 -6.01 14.10
C THR A 405 17.01 -6.06 14.07
N LEU A 406 16.36 -5.26 13.21
CA LEU A 406 14.91 -5.33 13.01
C LEU A 406 14.49 -6.68 12.44
N ARG A 407 15.24 -7.21 11.47
CA ARG A 407 14.96 -8.54 10.90
C ARG A 407 15.12 -9.65 11.95
N GLU A 408 16.18 -9.60 12.76
CA GLU A 408 16.38 -10.52 13.89
C GLU A 408 15.24 -10.43 14.92
N SER A 409 14.75 -9.22 15.20
CA SER A 409 13.60 -9.01 16.10
C SER A 409 12.29 -9.57 15.51
N LEU A 410 12.10 -9.44 14.19
CA LEU A 410 10.95 -9.99 13.48
C LEU A 410 10.97 -11.52 13.50
N ASP A 411 12.13 -12.11 13.18
CA ASP A 411 12.33 -13.56 13.21
C ASP A 411 12.12 -14.11 14.65
N SER A 412 12.61 -13.40 15.67
CA SER A 412 12.36 -13.73 17.09
C SER A 412 10.87 -13.66 17.44
N MET A 413 10.13 -12.67 16.92
CA MET A 413 8.69 -12.52 17.16
C MET A 413 7.87 -13.59 16.42
N GLU A 414 8.30 -14.01 15.23
CA GLU A 414 7.70 -15.13 14.49
C GLU A 414 7.88 -16.46 15.24
N HIS A 415 9.08 -16.73 15.76
CA HIS A 415 9.36 -17.90 16.60
C HIS A 415 8.49 -17.92 17.87
N LEU A 416 8.34 -16.76 18.50
CA LEU A 416 7.52 -16.59 19.68
C LEU A 416 6.02 -16.80 19.37
N THR A 417 5.52 -16.22 18.29
CA THR A 417 4.10 -16.36 17.86
C THR A 417 3.78 -17.82 17.53
N THR A 418 4.71 -18.52 16.87
CA THR A 418 4.60 -19.95 16.58
C THR A 418 4.61 -20.79 17.86
N SER A 419 5.41 -20.40 18.86
CA SER A 419 5.45 -21.07 20.17
C SER A 419 4.13 -20.88 20.94
N VAL A 420 3.55 -19.67 20.92
CA VAL A 420 2.21 -19.41 21.48
C VAL A 420 1.13 -20.24 20.80
N HIS A 421 1.17 -20.35 19.46
CA HIS A 421 0.25 -21.19 18.71
C HIS A 421 0.38 -22.68 19.07
N ARG A 422 1.63 -23.18 19.19
CA ARG A 422 1.92 -24.55 19.63
C ARG A 422 1.38 -24.83 21.03
N LEU A 423 1.59 -23.91 21.98
CA LEU A 423 1.07 -24.05 23.34
C LEU A 423 -0.46 -24.04 23.38
N ARG A 424 -1.10 -23.21 22.56
CA ARG A 424 -2.56 -23.18 22.44
C ARG A 424 -3.11 -24.51 21.93
N ILE A 425 -2.49 -25.10 20.90
CA ILE A 425 -2.88 -26.43 20.39
C ILE A 425 -2.67 -27.50 21.48
N SER A 426 -1.56 -27.44 22.21
CA SER A 426 -1.26 -28.40 23.27
C SER A 426 -2.27 -28.31 24.42
N LEU A 427 -2.67 -27.09 24.80
CA LEU A 427 -3.70 -26.85 25.79
C LEU A 427 -5.08 -27.38 25.33
N LEU A 428 -5.42 -27.21 24.05
CA LEU A 428 -6.65 -27.79 23.48
C LEU A 428 -6.64 -29.31 23.53
N LYS A 429 -5.51 -29.96 23.23
CA LYS A 429 -5.38 -31.42 23.34
C LYS A 429 -5.52 -31.91 24.78
N VAL A 430 -4.96 -31.19 25.76
CA VAL A 430 -5.14 -31.50 27.19
C VAL A 430 -6.61 -31.38 27.58
N LYS A 431 -7.31 -30.33 27.12
CA LYS A 431 -8.75 -30.13 27.37
C LYS A 431 -9.62 -31.24 26.75
N GLU A 432 -9.35 -31.64 25.51
CA GLU A 432 -10.05 -32.74 24.85
C GLU A 432 -9.78 -34.07 25.56
N SER A 433 -8.54 -34.30 26.00
CA SER A 433 -8.13 -35.51 26.71
C SER A 433 -8.67 -35.58 28.14
N ALA A 434 -8.91 -34.43 28.81
CA ALA A 434 -9.58 -34.35 30.11
C ALA A 434 -11.11 -34.58 30.03
N SER A 435 -11.68 -34.52 28.81
CA SER A 435 -13.08 -34.84 28.54
C SER A 435 -13.29 -36.33 28.24
N ALA A 436 -12.23 -37.04 27.83
CA ALA A 436 -12.16 -38.50 27.78
C ALA A 436 -11.64 -39.03 29.14
N ASP A 437 -12.12 -40.17 29.61
CA ASP A 437 -11.96 -40.66 30.99
C ASP A 437 -10.54 -41.21 31.29
N GLY A 438 -9.49 -40.45 30.99
CA GLY A 438 -8.08 -40.84 31.06
C GLY A 438 -7.31 -40.25 32.25
N THR A 439 -6.26 -40.97 32.66
CA THR A 439 -5.36 -40.71 33.82
C THR A 439 -5.00 -39.23 34.05
N ASN A 440 -5.56 -38.64 35.12
CA ASN A 440 -5.44 -37.21 35.47
C ASN A 440 -4.00 -36.74 35.77
N ILE A 441 -3.11 -37.62 36.24
CA ILE A 441 -1.75 -37.25 36.69
C ILE A 441 -0.87 -36.80 35.52
N SER A 442 -0.88 -37.53 34.39
CA SER A 442 -0.08 -37.18 33.21
C SER A 442 -0.58 -35.88 32.53
N LEU A 443 -1.88 -35.60 32.65
CA LEU A 443 -2.47 -34.36 32.14
C LEU A 443 -2.09 -33.15 33.00
N LEU A 444 -1.98 -33.32 34.32
CA LEU A 444 -1.54 -32.27 35.24
C LEU A 444 -0.08 -31.88 35.02
N GLU A 445 0.80 -32.86 34.79
CA GLU A 445 2.22 -32.63 34.44
C GLU A 445 2.37 -31.92 33.09
N ALA A 446 1.58 -32.31 32.08
CA ALA A 446 1.56 -31.63 30.78
C ALA A 446 1.10 -30.17 30.90
N LEU A 447 0.15 -29.90 31.79
CA LEU A 447 -0.36 -28.56 32.05
C LEU A 447 0.67 -27.68 32.78
N ASP A 448 1.39 -28.25 33.75
CA ASP A 448 2.51 -27.58 34.42
C ASP A 448 3.67 -27.27 33.46
N GLN A 449 3.93 -28.17 32.51
CA GLN A 449 4.89 -27.93 31.44
C GLN A 449 4.44 -26.76 30.54
N ILE A 450 3.17 -26.73 30.11
CA ILE A 450 2.59 -25.62 29.33
C ILE A 450 2.70 -24.29 30.08
N VAL A 451 2.39 -24.25 31.38
CA VAL A 451 2.48 -23.03 32.20
C VAL A 451 3.94 -22.58 32.34
N SER A 452 4.88 -23.50 32.54
CA SER A 452 6.30 -23.17 32.65
C SER A 452 6.86 -22.60 31.34
N GLU A 453 6.48 -23.18 30.21
CA GLU A 453 6.89 -22.71 28.87
C GLU A 453 6.24 -21.37 28.53
N ALA A 454 4.96 -21.17 28.87
CA ALA A 454 4.28 -19.89 28.70
C ALA A 454 4.92 -18.77 29.53
N LYS A 455 5.41 -19.06 30.75
CA LYS A 455 6.16 -18.10 31.58
C LYS A 455 7.53 -17.75 30.98
N LEU A 456 8.19 -18.69 30.33
CA LEU A 456 9.43 -18.43 29.59
C LEU A 456 9.17 -17.53 28.36
N ILE A 457 8.10 -17.81 27.61
CA ILE A 457 7.64 -16.97 26.49
C ILE A 457 7.29 -15.56 26.97
N LYS A 458 6.60 -15.43 28.11
CA LYS A 458 6.30 -14.12 28.74
C LYS A 458 7.57 -13.33 29.07
N THR A 459 8.59 -14.02 29.58
CA THR A 459 9.89 -13.41 29.91
C THR A 459 10.64 -12.99 28.63
N ALA A 460 10.64 -13.84 27.60
CA ALA A 460 11.24 -13.55 26.31
C ALA A 460 10.56 -12.36 25.61
N LEU A 461 9.22 -12.28 25.67
CA LEU A 461 8.45 -11.13 25.23
C LEU A 461 8.87 -9.85 25.92
N SER A 462 9.08 -9.88 27.24
CA SER A 462 9.52 -8.69 27.97
C SER A 462 10.96 -8.27 27.63
N SER A 463 11.83 -9.20 27.21
CA SER A 463 13.22 -8.90 26.83
C SER A 463 13.42 -8.49 25.37
N SER A 464 12.55 -8.93 24.46
CA SER A 464 12.68 -8.70 23.01
C SER A 464 12.04 -7.40 22.53
N LEU A 465 11.54 -6.55 23.43
CA LEU A 465 10.85 -5.32 23.08
C LEU A 465 11.84 -4.17 22.88
N PRO A 466 11.79 -3.46 21.74
CA PRO A 466 12.58 -2.26 21.57
C PRO A 466 12.13 -1.21 22.60
N ILE A 467 13.07 -0.77 23.44
CA ILE A 467 13.00 0.51 24.14
C ILE A 467 12.75 1.54 23.05
N SER A 468 11.65 2.29 23.16
CA SER A 468 11.14 3.19 22.13
C SER A 468 12.26 3.99 21.46
N TRP A 469 12.18 4.09 20.13
CA TRP A 469 12.80 5.17 19.38
C TRP A 469 12.30 6.51 19.94
N SER A 470 13.05 7.05 20.90
CA SER A 470 13.05 8.47 21.20
C SER A 470 13.74 9.14 20.02
N GLY A 471 12.97 9.50 19.01
CA GLY A 471 13.39 10.49 18.03
C GLY A 471 13.79 11.76 18.78
N GLU A 472 15.09 11.98 18.83
CA GLU A 472 15.76 13.19 19.29
C GLU A 472 15.16 14.39 18.55
N THR A 473 14.21 15.08 19.19
CA THR A 473 13.87 16.44 18.81
C THR A 473 14.79 17.37 19.59
N ASP A 474 15.75 17.92 18.87
CA ASP A 474 16.66 18.98 19.28
C ASP A 474 16.00 20.03 20.18
N LYS A 475 16.76 20.44 21.19
CA LYS A 475 16.42 21.52 22.12
C LYS A 475 16.41 22.89 21.43
N SER A 476 15.63 23.78 22.04
CA SER A 476 15.80 25.24 22.13
C SER A 476 15.13 26.11 21.05
N TYR A 477 14.03 26.77 21.42
CA TYR A 477 14.06 28.17 21.90
C TYR A 477 12.79 28.44 22.74
N GLY A 478 12.95 28.86 23.99
CA GLY A 478 11.85 29.21 24.89
C GLY A 478 12.31 29.25 26.34
N ASP A 479 12.59 30.46 26.80
CA ASP A 479 13.18 30.87 28.06
C ASP A 479 12.25 30.70 29.29
N SER A 480 12.86 30.60 30.48
CA SER A 480 12.32 30.82 31.84
C SER A 480 11.61 29.66 32.61
N PRO A 481 11.63 29.69 33.97
CA PRO A 481 12.76 29.26 34.80
C PRO A 481 12.39 28.14 35.81
N GLU A 482 13.44 27.62 36.43
CA GLU A 482 13.52 26.61 37.48
C GLU A 482 12.51 26.79 38.64
N GLU A 483 11.85 25.69 39.02
CA GLU A 483 11.49 25.40 40.41
C GLU A 483 11.82 23.93 40.72
N ASP A 484 12.90 23.73 41.46
CA ASP A 484 13.17 22.53 42.24
C ASP A 484 12.30 22.53 43.50
N VAL A 485 11.51 21.48 43.76
CA VAL A 485 11.43 20.77 45.07
C VAL A 485 10.85 19.36 44.87
N ASP A 486 11.76 18.39 44.93
CA ASP A 486 11.71 17.10 45.64
C ASP A 486 10.36 16.56 46.19
N ASN A 487 9.91 15.42 45.66
CA ASN A 487 9.39 14.35 46.52
C ASN A 487 9.40 12.99 45.81
N ALA A 488 10.23 12.09 46.34
CA ALA A 488 10.45 10.73 45.90
C ALA A 488 9.19 9.85 46.09
N VAL A 489 8.50 9.55 44.98
CA VAL A 489 7.84 8.25 44.76
C VAL A 489 8.12 7.89 43.30
N THR A 490 9.06 6.98 43.09
CA THR A 490 9.37 6.39 41.78
C THR A 490 8.14 5.62 41.28
N LYS A 491 7.21 6.32 40.64
CA LYS A 491 6.24 5.70 39.74
C LYS A 491 7.04 5.19 38.53
N PRO A 492 6.90 3.92 38.12
CA PRO A 492 7.54 3.46 36.89
C PRO A 492 6.99 4.31 35.76
N SER A 493 7.88 5.01 35.07
CA SER A 493 7.57 5.78 33.87
C SER A 493 6.67 4.93 32.98
N SER A 494 5.51 5.45 32.60
CA SER A 494 4.57 4.79 31.69
C SER A 494 5.27 4.51 30.36
N GLN A 495 5.88 3.32 30.29
CA GLN A 495 6.47 2.75 29.10
C GLN A 495 5.29 2.60 28.14
N LYS A 496 5.23 3.45 27.11
CA LYS A 496 4.27 3.27 26.02
C LYS A 496 4.68 2.00 25.30
N VAL A 497 4.17 0.87 25.78
CA VAL A 497 4.31 -0.43 25.15
C VAL A 497 3.60 -0.34 23.80
N ASP A 498 4.27 -0.76 22.73
CA ASP A 498 3.68 -0.83 21.40
C ASP A 498 2.41 -1.70 21.42
N PHE A 499 1.38 -1.33 20.65
CA PHE A 499 0.08 -1.99 20.66
C PHE A 499 0.19 -3.47 20.25
N VAL A 500 1.10 -3.81 19.34
CA VAL A 500 1.36 -5.20 18.91
C VAL A 500 1.96 -6.02 20.05
N SER A 501 2.80 -5.38 20.85
CA SER A 501 3.50 -5.98 21.98
C SER A 501 2.58 -6.20 23.18
N ALA A 502 1.66 -5.26 23.41
CA ALA A 502 0.59 -5.41 24.39
C ALA A 502 -0.31 -6.61 24.05
N ALA A 503 -0.72 -6.76 22.79
CA ALA A 503 -1.51 -7.90 22.34
C ALA A 503 -0.75 -9.24 22.48
N GLY A 504 0.55 -9.27 22.20
CA GLY A 504 1.40 -10.45 22.42
C GLY A 504 1.45 -10.89 23.88
N PHE A 505 1.56 -9.92 24.80
CA PHE A 505 1.57 -10.16 26.24
C PHE A 505 0.20 -10.65 26.74
N GLU A 506 -0.89 -10.02 26.30
CA GLU A 506 -2.27 -10.42 26.62
C GLU A 506 -2.56 -11.87 26.17
N MET A 507 -2.11 -12.28 24.98
CA MET A 507 -2.30 -13.66 24.49
C MET A 507 -1.61 -14.70 25.38
N VAL A 508 -0.41 -14.40 25.89
CA VAL A 508 0.32 -15.31 26.78
C VAL A 508 -0.28 -15.33 28.18
N GLU A 509 -0.76 -14.19 28.68
CA GLU A 509 -1.47 -14.14 29.96
C GLU A 509 -2.79 -14.90 29.93
N LEU A 510 -3.56 -14.79 28.85
CA LEU A 510 -4.77 -15.57 28.64
C LEU A 510 -4.48 -17.07 28.58
N LEU A 511 -3.35 -17.46 27.96
CA LEU A 511 -2.94 -18.87 27.87
C LEU A 511 -2.55 -19.44 29.24
N ILE A 512 -1.80 -18.67 30.05
CA ILE A 512 -1.47 -19.04 31.43
C ILE A 512 -2.74 -19.14 32.27
N PHE A 513 -3.65 -18.16 32.15
CA PHE A 513 -4.92 -18.15 32.88
C PHE A 513 -5.79 -19.36 32.53
N ALA A 514 -6.00 -19.63 31.24
CA ALA A 514 -6.79 -20.78 30.79
C ALA A 514 -6.17 -22.12 31.21
N ALA A 515 -4.84 -22.22 31.23
CA ALA A 515 -4.15 -23.41 31.73
C ALA A 515 -4.36 -23.59 33.23
N GLN A 516 -4.30 -22.53 34.03
CA GLN A 516 -4.56 -22.59 35.47
C GLN A 516 -6.03 -22.92 35.78
N GLU A 517 -6.97 -22.34 35.05
CA GLU A 517 -8.40 -22.63 35.20
C GLU A 517 -8.72 -24.10 34.90
N LEU A 518 -8.13 -24.66 33.85
CA LEU A 518 -8.23 -26.09 33.54
C LEU A 518 -7.60 -26.97 34.63
N LYS A 519 -6.50 -26.52 35.23
CA LYS A 519 -5.84 -27.22 36.35
C LYS A 519 -6.76 -27.28 37.57
N ASP A 520 -7.38 -26.16 37.90
CA ASP A 520 -8.28 -26.03 39.05
C ASP A 520 -9.56 -26.86 38.84
N LEU A 521 -10.09 -26.91 37.62
CA LEU A 521 -11.24 -27.77 37.26
C LEU A 521 -10.93 -29.26 37.41
N MET A 522 -9.73 -29.70 37.00
CA MET A 522 -9.30 -31.09 37.13
C MET A 522 -9.05 -31.48 38.60
N SER A 523 -8.40 -30.61 39.38
CA SER A 523 -8.16 -30.84 40.81
C SER A 523 -9.45 -30.90 41.64
N ASN A 524 -10.48 -30.13 41.27
CA ASN A 524 -11.79 -30.16 41.94
C ASN A 524 -12.63 -31.40 41.56
N LYS A 525 -12.38 -32.01 40.40
CA LYS A 525 -13.07 -33.22 39.94
C LYS A 525 -12.58 -34.46 40.72
N ASP A 526 -11.29 -34.52 41.03
CA ASP A 526 -10.71 -35.57 41.88
C ASP A 526 -11.22 -35.52 43.34
N GLN A 527 -11.57 -34.34 43.87
CA GLN A 527 -12.16 -34.21 45.22
C GLN A 527 -13.63 -34.64 45.31
N ARG A 528 -14.41 -34.59 44.21
CA ARG A 528 -15.83 -35.03 44.21
C ARG A 528 -16.02 -36.53 43.96
N ASN A 529 -15.03 -37.21 43.41
CA ASN A 529 -15.08 -38.65 43.15
C ASN A 529 -14.48 -39.49 44.29
N GLY A 530 -14.11 -38.85 45.40
CA GLY A 530 -13.46 -39.46 46.56
C GLY A 530 -14.28 -39.54 47.86
N ASP A 531 -15.57 -39.19 47.82
CA ASP A 531 -16.54 -39.37 48.93
C ASP A 531 -17.53 -40.51 48.64
#